data_AF-A0A1J9QMW7-F1
#
_entry.id   AF-A0A1J9QMW7-F1
#
_cell.length_a   1.000
_cell.length_b   1.000
_cell.length_c   1.000
_cell.angle_alpha   90.00
_cell.angle_beta   90.00
_cell.angle_gamma   90.00
#
_symmetry.space_group_name_H-M   'P 1'
#
loop_
_entity.id
_entity.type
_entity.pdbx_description
1 polymer ?
#
loop_
_entity_poly.entity_id
_entity_poly.type
_entity_poly.pdbx_seq_one_letter_code
_entity_poly.pdbx_strand_id
1 'polypeptide(L)'
;MRRAAHQTVSLSDNIGNLATDDAALAGPARQPDTQLPFDSDVGDTTTDYTNSEPPGEGPEDVQPALSAGNRYVNSLAESHHNLLRHVWVDERNKRSALKNTTLQKWWDMTGPLIATMPGPLLNEIMVGNISLAAKGTGPAAETLRFNKANNSKRPAIYNLTLVDQLSGKAPTPNELREMLKVMAKYPSRKYDKLASYVDTDTLIQPSKASDMGRRKYLAAGHGEISPQRTEQVEIFMKALTDRLDQLPTEDENEPMTRPLQHFSWKVESTSRIEHDLYHESSKYIMGLTEAIFRYLDGSGYLPNQYRLDEYPICFQWEPEHAIAGEILFTCIGDGYTENGGGFNHTSADENNNSTDGYDPELWGESQAEFVSQNTPYFVNIELEYKRLEQEIEERRRLRQEIQEANDLISRSEEIKSAERAERAAFKREFKVYEKRREEMRLFLAHGVLPPDAQARINASIMETMKEIEQQTRDTFQAIKEQFLTQSEETFLEEIAQHRRQRRPTVRNIRKRKEVQQSDAAREGTGGRSNNKTSAQDVTKGAEVETPRELKETETETDWYSLPLSEGDGEPTPRKGLREYGR
;
A
#
# COMPACT_ATOMS: atom_id res chain seq x y z
N MET A 1 44.28 26.83 -46.78
CA MET A 1 44.23 25.52 -47.48
C MET A 1 42.76 25.15 -47.62
N ARG A 2 42.13 25.50 -48.77
CA ARG A 2 41.49 24.60 -49.76
C ARG A 2 40.45 23.64 -49.14
N ARG A 3 39.18 23.59 -49.55
CA ARG A 3 38.43 24.21 -50.67
C ARG A 3 36.92 24.01 -50.41
N ALA A 4 36.13 24.99 -50.81
CA ALA A 4 34.68 24.91 -51.01
C ALA A 4 34.34 24.42 -52.45
N ALA A 5 33.16 23.82 -52.62
CA ALA A 5 32.35 23.77 -53.86
C ALA A 5 30.98 23.12 -53.49
N HIS A 6 29.88 23.88 -53.43
CA HIS A 6 28.88 24.10 -54.49
C HIS A 6 28.24 22.84 -55.09
N GLN A 7 26.93 22.66 -54.84
CA GLN A 7 25.93 22.51 -55.91
C GLN A 7 24.50 22.73 -55.36
N THR A 8 23.94 23.87 -55.74
CA THR A 8 22.51 24.20 -55.72
C THR A 8 21.88 23.68 -57.01
N VAL A 9 20.78 22.92 -56.92
CA VAL A 9 19.91 22.62 -58.06
C VAL A 9 18.52 23.18 -57.76
N SER A 10 18.09 24.06 -58.67
CA SER A 10 16.79 24.71 -58.76
C SER A 10 15.72 23.71 -59.18
N LEU A 11 14.57 23.71 -58.50
CA LEU A 11 13.33 23.08 -58.94
C LEU A 11 12.27 24.18 -59.06
N SER A 12 12.14 24.70 -60.27
CA SER A 12 10.95 25.39 -60.77
C SER A 12 10.60 24.74 -62.10
N ASP A 13 9.30 24.70 -62.38
CA ASP A 13 8.65 24.25 -63.62
C ASP A 13 8.07 22.83 -63.58
N ASN A 14 6.81 22.74 -63.14
CA ASN A 14 5.77 21.97 -63.83
C ASN A 14 4.39 22.25 -63.22
N ILE A 15 3.76 23.34 -63.69
CA ILE A 15 2.31 23.52 -63.60
C ILE A 15 1.79 23.41 -65.04
N GLY A 16 1.25 22.23 -65.36
CA GLY A 16 0.60 21.93 -66.62
C GLY A 16 -0.86 21.55 -66.36
N ASN A 17 -1.76 22.41 -66.82
CA ASN A 17 -3.21 22.25 -66.89
C ASN A 17 -3.64 20.89 -67.43
N LEU A 18 -4.63 20.27 -66.79
CA LEU A 18 -5.66 19.46 -67.45
C LEU A 18 -6.96 19.55 -66.64
N ALA A 19 -7.88 20.37 -67.14
CA ALA A 19 -9.30 20.26 -66.84
C ALA A 19 -9.94 19.41 -67.94
N THR A 20 -10.77 18.44 -67.57
CA THR A 20 -12.08 18.15 -68.17
C THR A 20 -12.70 16.93 -67.48
N ASP A 21 -13.95 17.12 -67.06
CA ASP A 21 -15.07 16.19 -67.06
C ASP A 21 -14.85 14.75 -66.55
N ASP A 22 -15.42 14.47 -65.37
CA ASP A 22 -16.43 13.41 -65.32
C ASP A 22 -17.39 13.60 -64.15
N ALA A 23 -18.65 13.74 -64.53
CA ALA A 23 -19.81 13.76 -63.67
C ALA A 23 -20.34 12.33 -63.48
N ALA A 24 -21.09 12.15 -62.39
CA ALA A 24 -21.95 11.01 -62.08
C ALA A 24 -21.29 9.74 -61.51
N LEU A 25 -21.40 9.60 -60.18
CA LEU A 25 -22.03 8.45 -59.48
C LEU A 25 -21.84 8.60 -57.97
N ALA A 26 -22.63 9.49 -57.34
CA ALA A 26 -22.80 9.52 -55.89
C ALA A 26 -24.11 8.80 -55.54
N GLY A 27 -23.99 7.55 -55.10
CA GLY A 27 -25.08 6.84 -54.41
C GLY A 27 -25.33 7.46 -53.03
N PRO A 28 -26.53 7.32 -52.46
CA PRO A 28 -26.88 8.00 -51.22
C PRO A 28 -26.08 7.41 -50.05
N ALA A 29 -25.29 8.27 -49.41
CA ALA A 29 -24.70 8.01 -48.11
C ALA A 29 -25.83 7.75 -47.11
N ARG A 30 -25.86 6.55 -46.52
CA ARG A 30 -26.68 6.25 -45.34
C ARG A 30 -26.15 7.08 -44.18
N GLN A 31 -26.93 8.06 -43.73
CA GLN A 31 -26.74 8.69 -42.44
C GLN A 31 -27.07 7.66 -41.34
N PRO A 32 -26.23 7.48 -40.31
CA PRO A 32 -26.64 6.77 -39.11
C PRO A 32 -27.53 7.70 -38.27
N ASP A 33 -28.84 7.54 -38.43
CA ASP A 33 -29.83 8.02 -37.46
C ASP A 33 -29.69 7.22 -36.17
N THR A 34 -29.00 7.79 -35.18
CA THR A 34 -29.27 7.67 -33.74
C THR A 34 -28.45 8.72 -33.00
N GLN A 35 -28.82 9.99 -33.15
CA GLN A 35 -28.54 10.97 -32.10
C GLN A 35 -29.63 10.78 -31.04
N LEU A 36 -29.26 10.12 -29.94
CA LEU A 36 -30.03 10.20 -28.70
C LEU A 36 -29.99 11.67 -28.23
N PRO A 37 -31.12 12.26 -27.83
CA PRO A 37 -31.11 13.61 -27.29
C PRO A 37 -30.41 13.57 -25.92
N PHE A 38 -29.18 14.06 -25.88
CA PHE A 38 -28.54 14.47 -24.63
C PHE A 38 -29.16 15.82 -24.25
N ASP A 39 -30.14 15.80 -23.36
CA ASP A 39 -30.59 17.01 -22.66
C ASP A 39 -29.41 17.54 -21.84
N SER A 40 -28.85 18.66 -22.28
CA SER A 40 -27.73 19.35 -21.63
C SER A 40 -28.18 20.20 -20.44
N ASP A 41 -29.24 19.81 -19.75
CA ASP A 41 -29.79 20.51 -18.58
C ASP A 41 -29.41 19.74 -17.30
N VAL A 42 -28.10 19.53 -17.12
CA VAL A 42 -27.56 19.08 -15.83
C VAL A 42 -27.40 20.34 -14.98
N GLY A 43 -28.43 20.61 -14.18
CA GLY A 43 -28.37 21.62 -13.13
C GLY A 43 -27.15 21.39 -12.25
N ASP A 44 -26.54 22.50 -11.84
CA ASP A 44 -25.38 22.60 -10.95
C ASP A 44 -25.67 21.95 -9.58
N THR A 45 -25.67 20.61 -9.52
CA THR A 45 -25.74 19.84 -8.29
C THR A 45 -24.33 19.68 -7.78
N THR A 46 -23.82 20.71 -7.10
CA THR A 46 -22.71 20.57 -6.17
C THR A 46 -23.16 19.58 -5.09
N THR A 47 -22.72 18.32 -5.21
CA THR A 47 -22.88 17.34 -4.13
C THR A 47 -22.04 17.83 -2.96
N ASP A 48 -22.72 18.37 -1.95
CA ASP A 48 -22.09 18.91 -0.74
C ASP A 48 -21.51 17.77 0.10
N TYR A 49 -20.30 17.32 -0.26
CA TYR A 49 -19.53 16.32 0.49
C TYR A 49 -19.18 16.78 1.91
N THR A 50 -19.42 18.05 2.26
CA THR A 50 -19.08 18.60 3.57
C THR A 50 -20.09 18.26 4.67
N ASN A 51 -21.27 17.72 4.31
CA ASN A 51 -22.37 17.47 5.25
C ASN A 51 -22.87 16.01 5.29
N SER A 52 -22.29 15.07 4.56
CA SER A 52 -22.51 13.65 4.84
C SER A 52 -21.71 13.25 6.08
N GLU A 53 -22.36 12.61 7.06
CA GLU A 53 -21.68 12.00 8.20
C GLU A 53 -20.45 11.22 7.69
N PRO A 54 -19.29 11.32 8.36
CA PRO A 54 -18.09 10.61 7.93
C PRO A 54 -18.46 9.13 7.73
N PRO A 55 -18.07 8.51 6.60
CA PRO A 55 -18.41 7.12 6.34
C PRO A 55 -17.98 6.28 7.54
N GLY A 56 -18.96 5.60 8.13
CA GLY A 56 -18.81 4.85 9.37
C GLY A 56 -17.65 3.87 9.31
N GLU A 57 -16.91 3.81 10.42
CA GLU A 57 -16.02 2.73 10.88
C GLU A 57 -15.42 1.78 9.83
N GLY A 58 -14.45 2.24 9.04
CA GLY A 58 -13.50 1.37 8.31
C GLY A 58 -14.13 0.40 7.29
N PRO A 59 -13.31 -0.34 6.54
CA PRO A 59 -13.82 -1.36 5.63
C PRO A 59 -14.25 -2.58 6.44
N GLU A 60 -15.47 -2.62 7.00
CA GLU A 60 -15.99 -3.80 7.70
C GLU A 60 -16.14 -5.05 6.79
N ASP A 61 -15.97 -4.90 5.46
CA ASP A 61 -16.06 -5.96 4.45
C ASP A 61 -14.68 -6.52 4.00
N VAL A 62 -13.71 -6.67 4.90
CA VAL A 62 -12.39 -7.28 4.57
C VAL A 62 -12.50 -8.78 4.20
N GLN A 63 -13.53 -9.47 4.69
CA GLN A 63 -13.70 -10.93 4.52
C GLN A 63 -13.94 -11.36 3.05
N PRO A 64 -14.88 -10.75 2.29
CA PRO A 64 -15.03 -11.01 0.85
C PRO A 64 -13.76 -10.75 0.04
N ALA A 65 -12.99 -9.75 0.45
CA ALA A 65 -11.81 -9.28 -0.26
C ALA A 65 -10.61 -10.25 -0.14
N LEU A 66 -10.48 -10.93 1.01
CA LEU A 66 -9.53 -12.03 1.23
C LEU A 66 -9.85 -13.26 0.37
N SER A 67 -11.13 -13.62 0.24
CA SER A 67 -11.55 -14.72 -0.64
C SER A 67 -11.34 -14.40 -2.13
N ALA A 68 -11.34 -13.12 -2.52
CA ALA A 68 -11.14 -12.69 -3.91
C ALA A 68 -9.67 -12.74 -4.39
N GLY A 69 -8.75 -13.21 -3.54
CA GLY A 69 -7.36 -13.49 -3.91
C GLY A 69 -6.51 -12.26 -4.27
N ASN A 70 -6.93 -11.05 -3.87
CA ASN A 70 -6.12 -9.85 -4.06
C ASN A 70 -5.14 -9.67 -2.88
N ARG A 71 -3.85 -9.78 -3.17
CA ARG A 71 -2.77 -9.73 -2.16
C ARG A 71 -2.61 -8.39 -1.44
N TYR A 72 -3.20 -7.31 -1.98
CA TYR A 72 -3.04 -5.95 -1.44
C TYR A 72 -4.15 -5.55 -0.47
N VAL A 73 -5.23 -6.32 -0.38
CA VAL A 73 -6.41 -6.01 0.46
C VAL A 73 -6.05 -5.88 1.93
N ASN A 74 -5.26 -6.82 2.46
CA ASN A 74 -4.86 -6.78 3.87
C ASN A 74 -4.04 -5.53 4.18
N SER A 75 -3.16 -5.16 3.25
CA SER A 75 -2.35 -3.95 3.39
C SER A 75 -3.20 -2.68 3.36
N LEU A 76 -4.26 -2.63 2.54
CA LEU A 76 -5.22 -1.53 2.55
C LEU A 76 -6.03 -1.48 3.85
N ALA A 77 -6.46 -2.63 4.37
CA ALA A 77 -7.21 -2.72 5.62
C ALA A 77 -6.40 -2.21 6.83
N GLU A 78 -5.07 -2.36 6.78
CA GLU A 78 -4.16 -1.80 7.77
C GLU A 78 -4.03 -0.27 7.61
N SER A 79 -3.61 0.21 6.43
CA SER A 79 -3.45 1.64 6.15
C SER A 79 -3.16 1.91 4.66
N HIS A 80 -3.32 3.16 4.21
CA HIS A 80 -2.82 3.54 2.88
C HIS A 80 -1.30 3.39 2.81
N HIS A 81 -0.59 3.65 3.92
CA HIS A 81 0.84 3.41 4.07
C HIS A 81 1.29 1.99 3.78
N ASN A 82 0.64 1.02 4.39
CA ASN A 82 1.02 -0.37 4.19
C ASN A 82 0.68 -0.83 2.76
N LEU A 83 -0.45 -0.39 2.20
CA LEU A 83 -0.77 -0.63 0.79
C LEU A 83 0.34 -0.11 -0.15
N LEU A 84 0.66 1.17 -0.04
CA LEU A 84 1.63 1.82 -0.94
C LEU A 84 3.03 1.25 -0.77
N ARG A 85 3.43 0.90 0.45
CA ARG A 85 4.68 0.20 0.73
C ARG A 85 4.72 -1.18 0.08
N HIS A 86 3.64 -1.96 0.18
CA HIS A 86 3.58 -3.31 -0.40
C HIS A 86 3.67 -3.25 -1.93
N VAL A 87 2.92 -2.34 -2.57
CA VAL A 87 3.03 -2.12 -4.03
C VAL A 87 4.45 -1.72 -4.42
N TRP A 88 5.07 -0.79 -3.70
CA TRP A 88 6.44 -0.36 -3.98
C TRP A 88 7.46 -1.49 -3.88
N VAL A 89 7.39 -2.32 -2.84
CA VAL A 89 8.28 -3.48 -2.67
C VAL A 89 8.12 -4.45 -3.84
N ASP A 90 6.89 -4.77 -4.22
CA ASP A 90 6.61 -5.69 -5.32
C ASP A 90 7.14 -5.15 -6.65
N GLU A 91 6.79 -3.92 -6.99
CA GLU A 91 7.14 -3.32 -8.29
C GLU A 91 8.64 -3.03 -8.38
N ARG A 92 9.29 -2.58 -7.30
CA ARG A 92 10.74 -2.36 -7.28
C ARG A 92 11.53 -3.65 -7.47
N ASN A 93 11.02 -4.77 -6.96
CA ASN A 93 11.69 -6.07 -7.07
C ASN A 93 11.43 -6.77 -8.40
N LYS A 94 10.25 -6.57 -9.00
CA LYS A 94 9.83 -7.25 -10.24
C LYS A 94 10.15 -6.45 -11.50
N ARG A 95 10.10 -5.12 -11.44
CA ARG A 95 10.14 -4.24 -12.62
C ARG A 95 11.13 -3.09 -12.46
N SER A 96 11.55 -2.50 -13.57
CA SER A 96 12.52 -1.40 -13.58
C SER A 96 11.93 -0.05 -13.17
N ALA A 97 10.61 0.11 -13.25
CA ALA A 97 9.92 1.40 -13.09
C ALA A 97 10.23 2.11 -11.77
N LEU A 98 10.34 1.35 -10.67
CA LEU A 98 10.60 1.90 -9.34
C LEU A 98 12.04 1.69 -8.85
N LYS A 99 12.96 1.22 -9.72
CA LYS A 99 14.33 0.85 -9.32
C LYS A 99 15.09 2.01 -8.65
N ASN A 100 14.86 3.22 -9.13
CA ASN A 100 15.50 4.45 -8.65
C ASN A 100 14.57 5.34 -7.80
N THR A 101 13.39 4.84 -7.45
CA THR A 101 12.39 5.60 -6.68
C THR A 101 12.47 5.18 -5.22
N THR A 102 12.79 6.12 -4.32
CA THR A 102 12.75 5.86 -2.88
C THR A 102 11.30 5.63 -2.42
N LEU A 103 11.11 4.94 -1.29
CA LEU A 103 9.77 4.74 -0.73
C LEU A 103 9.10 6.09 -0.41
N GLN A 104 9.86 7.06 0.09
CA GLN A 104 9.34 8.41 0.35
C GLN A 104 8.86 9.08 -0.94
N LYS A 105 9.68 9.08 -2.00
CA LYS A 105 9.26 9.68 -3.27
C LYS A 105 8.04 8.97 -3.85
N TRP A 106 7.98 7.64 -3.75
CA TRP A 106 6.79 6.88 -4.14
C TRP A 106 5.55 7.30 -3.35
N TRP A 107 5.69 7.46 -2.04
CA TRP A 107 4.63 7.94 -1.16
C TRP A 107 4.16 9.33 -1.54
N ASP A 108 5.08 10.27 -1.78
CA ASP A 108 4.75 11.64 -2.16
C ASP A 108 3.93 11.68 -3.46
N MET A 109 4.22 10.78 -4.41
CA MET A 109 3.49 10.66 -5.69
C MET A 109 2.17 9.87 -5.60
N THR A 110 2.01 8.95 -4.65
CA THR A 110 0.87 7.99 -4.64
C THR A 110 -0.06 8.11 -3.45
N GLY A 111 0.43 8.60 -2.32
CA GLY A 111 -0.37 8.95 -1.14
C GLY A 111 -1.50 9.90 -1.51
N PRO A 112 -1.24 10.95 -2.30
CA PRO A 112 -2.31 11.83 -2.73
C PRO A 112 -3.34 11.13 -3.62
N LEU A 113 -2.91 10.25 -4.53
CA LEU A 113 -3.82 9.53 -5.43
C LEU A 113 -4.74 8.55 -4.70
N ILE A 114 -4.22 7.78 -3.75
CA ILE A 114 -5.08 6.87 -2.99
C ILE A 114 -6.05 7.65 -2.10
N ALA A 115 -5.64 8.82 -1.60
CA ALA A 115 -6.51 9.68 -0.81
C ALA A 115 -7.68 10.28 -1.62
N THR A 116 -7.57 10.46 -2.93
CA THR A 116 -8.72 10.91 -3.75
C THR A 116 -9.76 9.83 -3.99
N MET A 117 -9.47 8.56 -3.67
CA MET A 117 -10.36 7.46 -3.99
C MET A 117 -11.46 7.27 -2.94
N PRO A 118 -12.75 7.26 -3.33
CA PRO A 118 -13.81 6.82 -2.45
C PRO A 118 -13.64 5.33 -2.12
N GLY A 119 -13.76 4.97 -0.83
CA GLY A 119 -13.60 3.59 -0.36
C GLY A 119 -14.42 2.55 -1.14
N PRO A 120 -15.72 2.78 -1.42
CA PRO A 120 -16.52 1.86 -2.22
C PRO A 120 -15.98 1.62 -3.64
N LEU A 121 -15.51 2.67 -4.33
CA LEU A 121 -14.91 2.51 -5.66
C LEU A 121 -13.56 1.77 -5.59
N LEU A 122 -12.74 2.09 -4.57
CA LEU A 122 -11.47 1.41 -4.35
C LEU A 122 -11.68 -0.10 -4.09
N ASN A 123 -12.73 -0.46 -3.36
CA ASN A 123 -13.12 -1.85 -3.14
C ASN A 123 -13.50 -2.56 -4.45
N GLU A 124 -14.30 -1.92 -5.30
CA GLU A 124 -14.66 -2.49 -6.61
C GLU A 124 -13.46 -2.65 -7.54
N ILE A 125 -12.46 -1.75 -7.46
CA ILE A 125 -11.19 -1.88 -8.19
C ILE A 125 -10.42 -3.12 -7.71
N MET A 126 -10.27 -3.29 -6.41
CA MET A 126 -9.39 -4.32 -5.85
C MET A 126 -10.02 -5.71 -5.87
N VAL A 127 -11.28 -5.83 -5.48
CA VAL A 127 -11.91 -7.13 -5.21
C VAL A 127 -13.21 -7.37 -5.95
N GLY A 128 -13.81 -6.32 -6.50
CA GLY A 128 -15.13 -6.38 -7.13
C GLY A 128 -15.10 -6.25 -8.65
N ASN A 129 -16.19 -5.68 -9.17
CA ASN A 129 -16.44 -5.50 -10.59
C ASN A 129 -17.04 -4.11 -10.82
N ILE A 130 -16.17 -3.18 -11.24
CA ILE A 130 -16.50 -1.77 -11.48
C ILE A 130 -17.68 -1.63 -12.45
N SER A 131 -17.74 -2.40 -13.53
CA SER A 131 -18.85 -2.35 -14.49
C SER A 131 -20.18 -2.80 -13.90
N LEU A 132 -20.15 -3.84 -13.07
CA LEU A 132 -21.36 -4.29 -12.38
C LEU A 132 -21.83 -3.23 -11.37
N ALA A 133 -20.89 -2.66 -10.60
CA ALA A 133 -21.17 -1.59 -9.65
C ALA A 133 -21.74 -0.35 -10.34
N ALA A 134 -21.18 0.06 -11.48
CA ALA A 134 -21.64 1.20 -12.27
C ALA A 134 -23.11 1.09 -12.71
N LYS A 135 -23.57 -0.12 -13.00
CA LYS A 135 -24.96 -0.41 -13.40
C LYS A 135 -25.94 -0.46 -12.21
N GLY A 136 -25.43 -0.52 -10.98
CA GLY A 136 -26.22 -0.53 -9.76
C GLY A 136 -26.64 0.87 -9.27
N THR A 137 -27.03 0.95 -8.00
CA THR A 137 -27.51 2.17 -7.32
C THR A 137 -26.78 2.45 -6.00
N GLY A 138 -25.47 2.23 -5.95
CA GLY A 138 -24.65 2.46 -4.75
C GLY A 138 -23.66 3.61 -4.88
N PRO A 139 -22.91 3.92 -3.80
CA PRO A 139 -21.92 5.00 -3.80
C PRO A 139 -20.88 4.89 -4.92
N ALA A 140 -20.41 3.66 -5.22
CA ALA A 140 -19.49 3.44 -6.33
C ALA A 140 -20.11 3.82 -7.68
N ALA A 141 -21.39 3.50 -7.90
CA ALA A 141 -22.12 3.85 -9.12
C ALA A 141 -22.28 5.37 -9.28
N GLU A 142 -22.49 6.09 -8.18
CA GLU A 142 -22.59 7.54 -8.15
C GLU A 142 -21.24 8.19 -8.44
N THR A 143 -20.16 7.72 -7.79
CA THR A 143 -18.79 8.17 -8.09
C THR A 143 -18.42 7.96 -9.55
N LEU A 144 -18.72 6.79 -10.11
CA LEU A 144 -18.39 6.48 -11.51
C LEU A 144 -19.17 7.36 -12.49
N ARG A 145 -20.45 7.64 -12.22
CA ARG A 145 -21.24 8.59 -13.00
C ARG A 145 -20.68 10.00 -12.91
N PHE A 146 -20.33 10.44 -11.71
CA PHE A 146 -19.69 11.73 -11.49
C PHE A 146 -18.37 11.83 -12.27
N ASN A 147 -17.50 10.82 -12.16
CA ASN A 147 -16.24 10.79 -12.87
C ASN A 147 -16.45 10.83 -14.38
N LYS A 148 -17.36 10.01 -14.93
CA LYS A 148 -17.67 9.99 -16.37
C LYS A 148 -18.18 11.35 -16.86
N ALA A 149 -19.05 12.01 -16.10
CA ALA A 149 -19.56 13.34 -16.44
C ALA A 149 -18.47 14.43 -16.41
N ASN A 150 -17.47 14.28 -15.56
CA ASN A 150 -16.42 15.30 -15.34
C ASN A 150 -15.09 15.00 -16.03
N ASN A 151 -14.96 13.87 -16.74
CA ASN A 151 -13.69 13.44 -17.31
C ASN A 151 -13.25 14.19 -18.58
N SER A 152 -14.14 14.98 -19.19
CA SER A 152 -13.80 15.78 -20.37
C SER A 152 -12.63 16.72 -20.08
N LYS A 153 -11.53 16.58 -20.84
CA LYS A 153 -10.30 17.38 -20.76
C LYS A 153 -9.60 17.35 -19.39
N ARG A 154 -9.81 16.30 -18.59
CA ARG A 154 -9.12 16.15 -17.31
C ARG A 154 -8.17 14.96 -17.34
N PRO A 155 -6.91 15.13 -16.89
CA PRO A 155 -6.01 14.02 -16.70
C PRO A 155 -6.59 13.03 -15.71
N ALA A 156 -6.68 11.76 -16.12
CA ALA A 156 -7.23 10.71 -15.28
C ALA A 156 -6.59 9.35 -15.56
N ILE A 157 -6.50 8.54 -14.51
CA ILE A 157 -6.45 7.09 -14.65
C ILE A 157 -7.83 6.60 -15.05
N TYR A 158 -7.87 5.77 -16.07
CA TYR A 158 -9.07 5.05 -16.48
C TYR A 158 -8.83 3.54 -16.42
N ASN A 159 -9.93 2.83 -16.24
CA ASN A 159 -9.99 1.38 -16.21
C ASN A 159 -10.86 0.89 -17.36
N LEU A 160 -10.40 -0.13 -18.07
CA LEU A 160 -11.19 -0.91 -19.02
C LEU A 160 -11.40 -2.29 -18.42
N THR A 161 -12.64 -2.76 -18.36
CA THR A 161 -12.96 -4.12 -17.92
C THR A 161 -13.65 -4.90 -19.02
N LEU A 162 -13.34 -6.20 -19.11
CA LEU A 162 -14.04 -7.10 -20.02
C LEU A 162 -15.27 -7.70 -19.33
N VAL A 163 -16.46 -7.32 -19.78
CA VAL A 163 -17.73 -7.71 -19.16
C VAL A 163 -18.83 -7.90 -20.20
N ASP A 164 -19.88 -8.63 -19.83
CA ASP A 164 -21.09 -8.72 -20.63
C ASP A 164 -21.75 -7.35 -20.73
N GLN A 165 -21.96 -6.88 -21.96
CA GLN A 165 -22.38 -5.52 -22.24
C GLN A 165 -23.72 -5.17 -21.59
N LEU A 166 -24.64 -6.14 -21.45
CA LEU A 166 -25.94 -5.92 -20.85
C LEU A 166 -25.86 -5.96 -19.32
N SER A 167 -25.37 -7.05 -18.74
CA SER A 167 -25.40 -7.28 -17.29
C SER A 167 -24.24 -6.67 -16.51
N GLY A 168 -23.11 -6.39 -17.16
CA GLY A 168 -21.87 -5.92 -16.50
C GLY A 168 -21.13 -7.03 -15.77
N LYS A 169 -21.58 -8.28 -15.89
CA LYS A 169 -20.93 -9.44 -15.29
C LYS A 169 -19.68 -9.82 -16.07
N ALA A 170 -18.64 -10.26 -15.39
CA ALA A 170 -17.43 -10.78 -16.03
C ALA A 170 -17.72 -12.12 -16.74
N PRO A 171 -16.85 -12.56 -17.67
CA PRO A 171 -16.84 -13.94 -18.14
C PRO A 171 -16.71 -14.94 -16.98
N THR A 172 -17.35 -16.10 -17.12
CA THR A 172 -17.14 -17.25 -16.22
C THR A 172 -15.80 -17.94 -16.53
N PRO A 173 -15.24 -18.74 -15.61
CA PRO A 173 -14.06 -19.56 -15.87
C PRO A 173 -14.19 -20.44 -17.12
N ASN A 174 -15.34 -21.10 -17.32
CA ASN A 174 -15.55 -21.96 -18.49
C ASN A 174 -15.54 -21.17 -19.81
N GLU A 175 -16.14 -19.99 -19.84
CA GLU A 175 -16.12 -19.13 -21.04
C GLU A 175 -14.71 -18.61 -21.33
N LEU A 176 -13.92 -18.29 -20.30
CA LEU A 176 -12.51 -17.93 -20.46
C LEU A 176 -11.68 -19.10 -21.00
N ARG A 177 -11.97 -20.34 -20.59
CA ARG A 177 -11.30 -21.54 -21.14
C ARG A 177 -11.64 -21.74 -22.61
N GLU A 178 -12.87 -21.48 -23.05
CA GLU A 178 -13.22 -21.50 -24.47
C GLU A 178 -12.48 -20.43 -25.26
N MET A 179 -12.39 -19.20 -24.72
CA MET A 179 -11.59 -18.12 -25.29
C MET A 179 -10.12 -18.55 -25.43
N LEU A 180 -9.51 -19.14 -24.39
CA LEU A 180 -8.12 -19.62 -24.41
C LEU A 180 -7.88 -20.69 -25.49
N LYS A 181 -8.85 -21.60 -25.72
CA LYS A 181 -8.77 -22.60 -26.80
C LYS A 181 -8.74 -21.96 -28.19
N VAL A 182 -9.47 -20.86 -28.39
CA VAL A 182 -9.46 -20.09 -29.64
C VAL A 182 -8.15 -19.29 -29.76
N MET A 183 -7.72 -18.64 -28.68
CA MET A 183 -6.47 -17.87 -28.62
C MET A 183 -5.25 -18.74 -28.97
N ALA A 184 -5.19 -19.98 -28.48
CA ALA A 184 -4.15 -20.97 -28.80
C ALA A 184 -4.07 -21.30 -30.31
N LYS A 185 -5.20 -21.25 -31.01
CA LYS A 185 -5.29 -21.58 -32.45
C LYS A 185 -4.96 -20.39 -33.34
N TYR A 186 -5.18 -19.17 -32.85
CA TYR A 186 -5.09 -17.93 -33.62
C TYR A 186 -3.74 -17.73 -34.33
N PRO A 187 -2.55 -17.97 -33.72
CA PRO A 187 -1.28 -17.81 -34.42
C PRO A 187 -1.07 -18.78 -35.59
N SER A 188 -1.76 -19.93 -35.60
CA SER A 188 -1.48 -21.02 -36.53
C SER A 188 -2.15 -20.84 -37.89
N ARG A 189 -1.41 -21.10 -38.97
CA ARG A 189 -1.90 -21.12 -40.36
C ARG A 189 -2.95 -22.20 -40.63
N LYS A 190 -2.98 -23.26 -39.82
CA LYS A 190 -4.01 -24.31 -39.93
C LYS A 190 -5.42 -23.75 -39.69
N TYR A 191 -5.53 -22.62 -38.98
CA TYR A 191 -6.80 -22.01 -38.60
C TYR A 191 -7.00 -20.62 -39.24
N ASP A 192 -6.51 -20.41 -40.47
CA ASP A 192 -6.63 -19.13 -41.20
C ASP A 192 -8.08 -18.62 -41.29
N LYS A 193 -9.07 -19.51 -41.49
CA LYS A 193 -10.49 -19.10 -41.51
C LYS A 193 -10.95 -18.51 -40.18
N LEU A 194 -10.58 -19.15 -39.07
CA LEU A 194 -10.89 -18.67 -37.72
C LEU A 194 -10.21 -17.33 -37.47
N ALA A 195 -8.92 -17.22 -37.80
CA ALA A 195 -8.18 -15.97 -37.65
C ALA A 195 -8.79 -14.84 -38.50
N SER A 196 -9.26 -15.15 -39.71
CA SER A 196 -9.97 -14.19 -40.57
C SER A 196 -11.25 -13.67 -39.92
N TYR A 197 -12.06 -14.53 -39.28
CA TYR A 197 -13.23 -14.06 -38.52
C TYR A 197 -12.85 -13.16 -37.36
N VAL A 198 -11.87 -13.56 -36.54
CA VAL A 198 -11.37 -12.76 -35.41
C VAL A 198 -10.82 -11.40 -35.87
N ASP A 199 -10.16 -11.34 -37.03
CA ASP A 199 -9.58 -10.11 -37.57
C ASP A 199 -10.63 -9.21 -38.27
N THR A 200 -11.73 -9.78 -38.73
CA THR A 200 -12.77 -9.08 -39.52
C THR A 200 -13.82 -8.42 -38.64
N ASP A 201 -14.08 -8.96 -37.45
CA ASP A 201 -15.14 -8.49 -36.54
C ASP A 201 -14.74 -7.25 -35.71
N THR A 202 -13.86 -6.41 -36.27
CA THR A 202 -13.52 -5.13 -35.65
C THR A 202 -14.42 -4.03 -36.21
N LEU A 203 -14.86 -3.12 -35.33
CA LEU A 203 -15.77 -2.00 -35.60
C LEU A 203 -15.31 -1.07 -36.74
N ILE A 204 -14.03 -1.13 -37.11
CA ILE A 204 -13.44 -0.36 -38.20
C ILE A 204 -13.07 -1.32 -39.33
N GLN A 205 -13.69 -1.08 -40.48
CA GLN A 205 -13.52 -1.69 -41.81
C GLN A 205 -12.71 -3.00 -41.86
N PRO A 206 -13.31 -4.11 -42.33
CA PRO A 206 -12.61 -5.37 -42.58
C PRO A 206 -11.28 -5.15 -43.29
N SER A 207 -10.16 -5.34 -42.57
CA SER A 207 -8.87 -5.27 -43.24
C SER A 207 -8.75 -6.51 -44.13
N LYS A 208 -8.51 -6.34 -45.43
CA LYS A 208 -8.12 -7.45 -46.34
C LYS A 208 -6.76 -8.06 -45.98
N ALA A 209 -6.18 -7.69 -44.84
CA ALA A 209 -4.89 -8.17 -44.37
C ALA A 209 -4.92 -9.64 -43.93
N SER A 210 -6.06 -10.13 -43.43
CA SER A 210 -6.18 -11.54 -43.00
C SER A 210 -6.09 -12.52 -44.18
N ASP A 211 -6.59 -12.14 -45.35
CA ASP A 211 -6.45 -12.91 -46.60
C ASP A 211 -4.99 -13.06 -47.04
N MET A 212 -4.14 -12.11 -46.67
CA MET A 212 -2.69 -12.18 -46.88
C MET A 212 -1.95 -12.93 -45.78
N GLY A 213 -2.68 -13.54 -44.83
CA GLY A 213 -2.11 -14.29 -43.74
C GLY A 213 -1.55 -13.44 -42.60
N ARG A 214 -1.87 -12.15 -42.57
CA ARG A 214 -1.49 -11.27 -41.47
C ARG A 214 -2.43 -11.57 -40.31
N ARG A 215 -1.90 -11.53 -39.09
CA ARG A 215 -2.69 -11.66 -37.86
C ARG A 215 -2.77 -10.29 -37.23
N LYS A 216 -3.91 -9.60 -37.33
CA LYS A 216 -4.07 -8.19 -36.93
C LYS A 216 -3.40 -7.89 -35.57
N TYR A 217 -3.67 -8.73 -34.56
CA TYR A 217 -3.21 -8.49 -33.20
C TYR A 217 -1.74 -8.91 -32.97
N LEU A 218 -1.28 -9.96 -33.64
CA LEU A 218 0.10 -10.42 -33.49
C LEU A 218 1.08 -9.76 -34.46
N ALA A 219 0.59 -9.03 -35.46
CA ALA A 219 1.44 -8.40 -36.45
C ALA A 219 2.18 -7.18 -35.87
N ALA A 220 3.47 -7.06 -36.18
CA ALA A 220 4.21 -5.82 -35.97
C ALA A 220 4.62 -5.22 -37.33
N GLY A 221 4.33 -3.93 -37.55
CA GLY A 221 4.73 -3.22 -38.77
C GLY A 221 4.17 -3.85 -40.06
N HIS A 222 5.05 -4.42 -40.90
CA HIS A 222 4.75 -4.89 -42.26
C HIS A 222 3.83 -6.12 -42.36
N GLY A 223 3.25 -6.58 -41.25
CA GLY A 223 2.19 -7.60 -41.24
C GLY A 223 2.64 -9.01 -40.87
N GLU A 224 3.92 -9.22 -40.58
CA GLU A 224 4.42 -10.50 -40.08
C GLU A 224 4.06 -10.69 -38.60
N ILE A 225 3.78 -11.93 -38.21
CA ILE A 225 3.53 -12.32 -36.81
C ILE A 225 4.79 -12.01 -36.00
N SER A 226 4.66 -11.15 -35.00
CA SER A 226 5.74 -10.83 -34.07
C SER A 226 5.96 -11.99 -33.10
N PRO A 227 7.18 -12.56 -33.05
CA PRO A 227 7.51 -13.58 -32.06
C PRO A 227 7.32 -13.07 -30.63
N GLN A 228 7.72 -11.83 -30.36
CA GLN A 228 7.57 -11.20 -29.04
C GLN A 228 6.10 -11.09 -28.61
N ARG A 229 5.20 -10.63 -29.50
CA ARG A 229 3.76 -10.58 -29.18
C ARG A 229 3.17 -11.97 -28.96
N THR A 230 3.66 -12.97 -29.70
CA THR A 230 3.22 -14.35 -29.55
C THR A 230 3.63 -14.91 -28.19
N GLU A 231 4.89 -14.71 -27.78
CA GLU A 231 5.39 -15.08 -26.46
C GLU A 231 4.59 -14.40 -25.34
N GLN A 232 4.28 -13.11 -25.46
CA GLN A 232 3.48 -12.41 -24.45
C GLN A 232 2.03 -12.92 -24.37
N VAL A 233 1.44 -13.32 -25.51
CA VAL A 233 0.13 -14.03 -25.50
C VAL A 233 0.25 -15.38 -24.81
N GLU A 234 1.33 -16.14 -25.04
CA GLU A 234 1.56 -17.42 -24.36
C GLU A 234 1.72 -17.25 -22.84
N ILE A 235 2.46 -16.22 -22.40
CA ILE A 235 2.59 -15.85 -20.97
C ILE A 235 1.22 -15.54 -20.38
N PHE A 236 0.44 -14.69 -21.05
CA PHE A 236 -0.92 -14.34 -20.61
C PHE A 236 -1.82 -15.57 -20.52
N MET A 237 -1.84 -16.42 -21.56
CA MET A 237 -2.65 -17.62 -21.59
C MET A 237 -2.28 -18.58 -20.46
N LYS A 238 -0.97 -18.76 -20.20
CA LYS A 238 -0.49 -19.61 -19.11
C LYS A 238 -0.93 -19.06 -17.76
N ALA A 239 -0.67 -17.78 -17.50
CA ALA A 239 -1.02 -17.14 -16.23
C ALA A 239 -2.53 -17.14 -15.97
N LEU A 240 -3.35 -16.88 -17.00
CA LEU A 240 -4.80 -16.97 -16.89
C LEU A 240 -5.24 -18.41 -16.63
N THR A 241 -4.65 -19.41 -17.31
CA THR A 241 -4.94 -20.82 -17.03
C THR A 241 -4.61 -21.17 -15.57
N ASP A 242 -3.42 -20.80 -15.09
CA ASP A 242 -3.00 -21.04 -13.71
C ASP A 242 -3.96 -20.37 -12.70
N ARG A 243 -4.45 -19.17 -13.00
CA ARG A 243 -5.47 -18.47 -12.19
C ARG A 243 -6.80 -19.22 -12.16
N LEU A 244 -7.28 -19.68 -13.32
CA LEU A 244 -8.54 -20.41 -13.43
C LEU A 244 -8.48 -21.79 -12.77
N ASP A 245 -7.32 -22.45 -12.78
CA ASP A 245 -7.09 -23.76 -12.16
C ASP A 245 -7.04 -23.70 -10.63
N GLN A 246 -6.86 -22.51 -10.05
CA GLN A 246 -6.90 -22.28 -8.61
C GLN A 246 -8.32 -22.03 -8.06
N LEU A 247 -9.31 -21.84 -8.94
CA LEU A 247 -10.68 -21.56 -8.52
C LEU A 247 -11.37 -22.86 -8.06
N PRO A 248 -12.28 -22.78 -7.06
CA PRO A 248 -13.15 -23.90 -6.71
C PRO A 248 -13.98 -24.36 -7.91
N THR A 249 -14.25 -25.67 -7.99
CA THR A 249 -15.01 -26.26 -9.12
C THR A 249 -16.45 -25.74 -9.18
N GLU A 250 -17.03 -25.42 -8.03
CA GLU A 250 -18.36 -24.81 -7.91
C GLU A 250 -18.46 -23.44 -8.59
N ASP A 251 -17.35 -22.71 -8.73
CA ASP A 251 -17.33 -21.37 -9.32
C ASP A 251 -17.09 -21.39 -10.84
N GLU A 252 -16.93 -22.57 -11.47
CA GLU A 252 -16.58 -22.68 -12.90
C GLU A 252 -17.59 -22.02 -13.87
N ASN A 253 -18.85 -21.90 -13.43
CA ASN A 253 -19.93 -21.29 -14.21
C ASN A 253 -20.46 -20.00 -13.58
N GLU A 254 -19.83 -19.52 -12.51
CA GLU A 254 -20.16 -18.23 -11.92
C GLU A 254 -19.29 -17.13 -12.56
N PRO A 255 -19.84 -15.94 -12.79
CA PRO A 255 -19.05 -14.81 -13.28
C PRO A 255 -17.85 -14.57 -12.38
N MET A 256 -16.67 -14.36 -12.98
CA MET A 256 -15.49 -13.99 -12.21
C MET A 256 -15.79 -12.74 -11.37
N THR A 257 -15.57 -12.80 -10.06
CA THR A 257 -15.77 -11.63 -9.18
C THR A 257 -14.95 -10.44 -9.67
N ARG A 258 -13.72 -10.72 -10.13
CA ARG A 258 -12.78 -9.74 -10.69
C ARG A 258 -12.61 -9.97 -12.19
N PRO A 259 -13.18 -9.10 -13.05
CA PRO A 259 -13.03 -9.22 -14.50
C PRO A 259 -11.55 -9.10 -14.92
N LEU A 260 -11.26 -9.37 -16.19
CA LEU A 260 -9.98 -8.99 -16.76
C LEU A 260 -9.95 -7.47 -16.96
N GLN A 261 -8.91 -6.82 -16.44
CA GLN A 261 -8.85 -5.36 -16.37
C GLN A 261 -7.61 -4.78 -17.08
N HIS A 262 -7.72 -3.53 -17.51
CA HIS A 262 -6.60 -2.74 -18.00
C HIS A 262 -6.65 -1.37 -17.33
N PHE A 263 -5.51 -0.91 -16.83
CA PHE A 263 -5.35 0.43 -16.29
C PHE A 263 -4.37 1.20 -17.14
N SER A 264 -4.73 2.43 -17.44
CA SER A 264 -3.86 3.38 -18.13
C SER A 264 -4.28 4.80 -17.79
N TRP A 265 -3.52 5.77 -18.29
CA TRP A 265 -3.74 7.17 -18.01
C TRP A 265 -3.70 7.97 -19.31
N LYS A 266 -4.36 9.12 -19.32
CA LYS A 266 -4.16 10.13 -20.37
C LYS A 266 -4.65 11.50 -19.89
N VAL A 267 -4.06 12.54 -20.47
CA VAL A 267 -4.52 13.93 -20.38
C VAL A 267 -5.97 14.08 -20.83
N GLU A 268 -6.31 13.51 -21.99
CA GLU A 268 -7.68 13.44 -22.50
C GLU A 268 -8.03 11.98 -22.74
N SER A 269 -8.57 11.35 -21.70
CA SER A 269 -8.87 9.92 -21.71
C SER A 269 -9.99 9.57 -22.69
N THR A 270 -10.97 10.44 -22.96
CA THR A 270 -12.09 10.16 -23.88
C THR A 270 -11.63 9.73 -25.28
N SER A 271 -10.73 10.49 -25.92
CA SER A 271 -10.24 10.15 -27.26
C SER A 271 -9.43 8.86 -27.29
N ARG A 272 -8.74 8.53 -26.19
CA ARG A 272 -7.97 7.27 -26.09
C ARG A 272 -8.84 6.07 -25.81
N ILE A 273 -9.80 6.23 -24.92
CA ILE A 273 -10.84 5.25 -24.63
C ILE A 273 -11.47 4.82 -25.95
N GLU A 274 -11.88 5.77 -26.80
CA GLU A 274 -12.42 5.45 -28.12
C GLU A 274 -11.44 4.60 -28.94
N HIS A 275 -10.18 5.03 -29.07
CA HIS A 275 -9.19 4.25 -29.81
C HIS A 275 -8.96 2.83 -29.25
N ASP A 276 -9.04 2.66 -27.94
CA ASP A 276 -8.89 1.36 -27.28
C ASP A 276 -10.13 0.48 -27.48
N LEU A 277 -11.35 1.03 -27.37
CA LEU A 277 -12.62 0.36 -27.68
C LEU A 277 -12.75 -0.03 -29.17
N TYR A 278 -12.12 0.73 -30.07
CA TYR A 278 -12.10 0.46 -31.50
C TYR A 278 -10.91 -0.41 -31.96
N HIS A 279 -10.05 -0.84 -31.04
CA HIS A 279 -8.84 -1.61 -31.31
C HIS A 279 -7.85 -0.92 -32.28
N GLU A 280 -7.81 0.40 -32.34
CA GLU A 280 -6.89 1.15 -33.22
C GLU A 280 -5.48 1.22 -32.63
N SER A 281 -5.41 1.40 -31.31
CA SER A 281 -4.17 1.48 -30.54
C SER A 281 -4.18 0.60 -29.30
N SER A 282 -5.21 -0.25 -29.17
CA SER A 282 -5.38 -1.14 -28.03
C SER A 282 -4.16 -2.04 -27.86
N LYS A 283 -3.80 -2.30 -26.61
CA LYS A 283 -2.84 -3.36 -26.27
C LYS A 283 -3.34 -4.65 -26.93
N TYR A 284 -2.52 -5.24 -27.80
CA TYR A 284 -2.96 -6.30 -28.73
C TYR A 284 -3.58 -7.52 -28.05
N ILE A 285 -3.21 -7.84 -26.81
CA ILE A 285 -3.79 -8.94 -26.02
C ILE A 285 -5.24 -8.63 -25.65
N MET A 286 -5.52 -7.40 -25.19
CA MET A 286 -6.86 -6.92 -24.85
C MET A 286 -7.78 -6.99 -26.08
N GLY A 287 -7.35 -6.38 -27.19
CA GLY A 287 -8.12 -6.38 -28.43
C GLY A 287 -8.31 -7.77 -29.03
N LEU A 288 -7.29 -8.65 -28.95
CA LEU A 288 -7.41 -10.05 -29.36
C LEU A 288 -8.45 -10.78 -28.51
N THR A 289 -8.43 -10.56 -27.20
CA THR A 289 -9.36 -11.20 -26.25
C THR A 289 -10.79 -10.82 -26.56
N GLU A 290 -11.10 -9.52 -26.69
CA GLU A 290 -12.45 -9.08 -27.03
C GLU A 290 -12.89 -9.59 -28.41
N ALA A 291 -12.01 -9.55 -29.42
CA ALA A 291 -12.33 -10.04 -30.76
C ALA A 291 -12.64 -11.55 -30.79
N ILE A 292 -11.96 -12.34 -29.96
CA ILE A 292 -12.28 -13.76 -29.80
C ILE A 292 -13.65 -13.94 -29.14
N PHE A 293 -13.99 -13.15 -28.12
CA PHE A 293 -15.30 -13.20 -27.51
C PHE A 293 -16.42 -12.83 -28.49
N ARG A 294 -16.21 -11.81 -29.33
CA ARG A 294 -17.15 -11.46 -30.41
C ARG A 294 -17.33 -12.60 -31.42
N TYR A 295 -16.24 -13.26 -31.81
CA TYR A 295 -16.30 -14.46 -32.64
C TYR A 295 -17.11 -15.58 -31.98
N LEU A 296 -16.89 -15.86 -30.70
CA LEU A 296 -17.60 -16.91 -29.96
C LEU A 296 -19.10 -16.62 -29.80
N ASP A 297 -19.47 -15.37 -29.53
CA ASP A 297 -20.85 -14.85 -29.52
C ASP A 297 -21.51 -15.01 -30.90
N GLY A 298 -20.88 -14.46 -31.96
CA GLY A 298 -21.40 -14.52 -33.33
C GLY A 298 -21.50 -15.94 -33.93
N SER A 299 -20.77 -16.90 -33.37
CA SER A 299 -20.86 -18.32 -33.74
C SER A 299 -21.81 -19.14 -32.86
N GLY A 300 -22.43 -18.52 -31.85
CA GLY A 300 -23.39 -19.16 -30.96
C GLY A 300 -22.79 -20.10 -29.91
N TYR A 301 -21.47 -20.03 -29.68
CA TYR A 301 -20.83 -20.80 -28.61
C TYR A 301 -21.08 -20.18 -27.23
N LEU A 302 -21.23 -18.85 -27.18
CA LEU A 302 -21.49 -18.12 -25.93
C LEU A 302 -22.86 -17.44 -25.99
N PRO A 303 -23.61 -17.42 -24.88
CA PRO A 303 -24.88 -16.72 -24.80
C PRO A 303 -24.74 -15.22 -24.51
N ASN A 304 -23.58 -14.80 -23.98
CA ASN A 304 -23.33 -13.45 -23.47
C ASN A 304 -22.45 -12.64 -24.44
N GLN A 305 -22.58 -11.31 -24.39
CA GLN A 305 -21.89 -10.39 -25.30
C GLN A 305 -20.78 -9.63 -24.57
N TYR A 306 -19.61 -10.26 -24.46
CA TYR A 306 -18.48 -9.64 -23.77
C TYR A 306 -17.85 -8.53 -24.59
N ARG A 307 -17.77 -7.33 -24.00
CA ARG A 307 -17.16 -6.11 -24.57
C ARG A 307 -16.29 -5.44 -23.51
N LEU A 308 -15.41 -4.56 -23.96
CA LEU A 308 -14.72 -3.66 -23.05
C LEU A 308 -15.67 -2.54 -22.62
N ASP A 309 -15.62 -2.22 -21.33
CA ASP A 309 -16.40 -1.15 -20.70
C ASP A 309 -15.45 -0.26 -19.88
N GLU A 310 -15.63 1.05 -19.98
CA GLU A 310 -14.66 2.04 -19.53
C GLU A 310 -15.13 2.92 -18.37
N TYR A 311 -14.19 3.24 -17.48
CA TYR A 311 -14.43 4.11 -16.34
C TYR A 311 -13.21 4.98 -16.00
N PRO A 312 -13.33 6.31 -16.01
CA PRO A 312 -12.39 7.18 -15.32
C PRO A 312 -12.49 6.94 -13.81
N ILE A 313 -11.39 6.60 -13.15
CA ILE A 313 -11.41 6.18 -11.74
C ILE A 313 -10.67 7.15 -10.81
N CYS A 314 -9.62 7.82 -11.28
CA CYS A 314 -8.81 8.70 -10.45
C CYS A 314 -8.35 9.92 -11.26
N PHE A 315 -8.81 11.11 -10.88
CA PHE A 315 -8.31 12.36 -11.46
C PHE A 315 -6.90 12.67 -10.96
N GLN A 316 -6.07 13.21 -11.85
CA GLN A 316 -4.68 13.57 -11.58
C GLN A 316 -4.52 15.09 -11.66
N TRP A 317 -3.66 15.65 -10.82
CA TRP A 317 -3.37 17.10 -10.82
C TRP A 317 -1.88 17.43 -10.89
N GLU A 318 -0.99 16.42 -10.86
CA GLU A 318 0.45 16.60 -11.09
C GLU A 318 0.92 15.59 -12.15
N PRO A 319 1.88 15.95 -13.03
CA PRO A 319 2.41 15.02 -14.03
C PRO A 319 2.98 13.73 -13.46
N GLU A 320 3.63 13.82 -12.30
CA GLU A 320 4.24 12.68 -11.60
C GLU A 320 3.19 11.63 -11.22
N HIS A 321 1.94 12.05 -11.02
CA HIS A 321 0.82 11.16 -10.73
C HIS A 321 0.44 10.27 -11.91
N ALA A 322 0.74 10.68 -13.15
CA ALA A 322 0.46 9.93 -14.37
C ALA A 322 0.99 8.50 -14.28
N ILE A 323 2.32 8.41 -14.18
CA ILE A 323 3.07 7.15 -14.16
C ILE A 323 2.81 6.41 -12.85
N ALA A 324 2.91 7.12 -11.73
CA ALA A 324 2.76 6.52 -10.41
C ALA A 324 1.35 5.92 -10.20
N GLY A 325 0.32 6.62 -10.68
CA GLY A 325 -1.05 6.14 -10.68
C GLY A 325 -1.26 4.93 -11.58
N GLU A 326 -0.72 4.93 -12.80
CA GLU A 326 -0.83 3.77 -13.69
C GLU A 326 -0.22 2.51 -13.04
N ILE A 327 0.97 2.63 -12.44
CA ILE A 327 1.61 1.54 -11.68
C ILE A 327 0.72 1.09 -10.52
N LEU A 328 0.29 2.04 -9.69
CA LEU A 328 -0.49 1.77 -8.49
C LEU A 328 -1.77 1.00 -8.84
N PHE A 329 -2.60 1.54 -9.73
CA PHE A 329 -3.89 0.94 -10.08
C PHE A 329 -3.74 -0.35 -10.88
N THR A 330 -2.71 -0.48 -11.72
CA THR A 330 -2.38 -1.78 -12.35
C THR A 330 -2.06 -2.84 -11.30
N CYS A 331 -1.32 -2.50 -10.23
CA CYS A 331 -1.01 -3.44 -9.16
C CYS A 331 -2.25 -3.81 -8.36
N ILE A 332 -2.94 -2.81 -7.81
CA ILE A 332 -4.04 -3.06 -6.87
C ILE A 332 -5.28 -3.64 -7.55
N GLY A 333 -5.48 -3.41 -8.86
CA GLY A 333 -6.52 -4.07 -9.65
C GLY A 333 -6.06 -5.35 -10.35
N ASP A 334 -4.81 -5.77 -10.13
CA ASP A 334 -4.20 -6.95 -10.75
C ASP A 334 -4.22 -6.93 -12.29
N GLY A 335 -4.01 -5.76 -12.89
CA GLY A 335 -4.11 -5.53 -14.33
C GLY A 335 -3.00 -6.18 -15.18
N TYR A 336 -2.00 -6.82 -14.58
CA TYR A 336 -0.87 -7.41 -15.31
C TYR A 336 -1.21 -8.77 -15.96
N THR A 337 -0.67 -9.01 -17.15
CA THR A 337 -0.88 -10.27 -17.89
C THR A 337 -0.21 -11.46 -17.21
N GLU A 338 0.94 -11.26 -16.55
CA GLU A 338 1.68 -12.33 -15.85
C GLU A 338 0.93 -12.91 -14.64
N ASN A 339 -0.07 -12.19 -14.12
CA ASN A 339 -0.93 -12.66 -13.03
C ASN A 339 -2.23 -13.30 -13.57
N GLY A 340 -2.48 -13.24 -14.89
CA GLY A 340 -3.77 -13.63 -15.46
C GLY A 340 -4.93 -12.72 -15.02
N GLY A 341 -4.61 -11.56 -14.45
CA GLY A 341 -5.58 -10.61 -13.89
C GLY A 341 -6.04 -9.55 -14.88
N GLY A 342 -5.22 -9.23 -15.89
CA GLY A 342 -5.52 -8.17 -16.83
C GLY A 342 -4.67 -8.19 -18.10
N PHE A 343 -4.57 -7.02 -18.74
CA PHE A 343 -4.02 -6.87 -20.09
C PHE A 343 -2.72 -6.05 -20.19
N ASN A 344 -2.17 -5.57 -19.07
CA ASN A 344 -0.89 -4.86 -19.03
C ASN A 344 0.26 -5.86 -19.14
N HIS A 345 0.91 -5.95 -20.30
CA HIS A 345 2.06 -6.84 -20.53
C HIS A 345 3.42 -6.15 -20.45
N THR A 346 3.43 -4.82 -20.56
CA THR A 346 4.61 -3.97 -20.31
C THR A 346 4.53 -3.40 -18.90
N SER A 347 5.67 -3.01 -18.35
CA SER A 347 5.70 -2.19 -17.14
C SER A 347 4.89 -0.91 -17.38
N ALA A 348 4.16 -0.48 -16.35
CA ALA A 348 3.45 0.79 -16.36
C ALA A 348 4.45 1.95 -16.22
N ASP A 349 5.20 2.26 -17.28
CA ASP A 349 6.09 3.42 -17.40
C ASP A 349 6.65 3.55 -18.83
N GLU A 350 6.82 2.42 -19.51
CA GLU A 350 7.51 2.31 -20.81
C GLU A 350 6.88 3.13 -21.95
N ASN A 351 5.61 3.56 -21.82
CA ASN A 351 4.84 4.20 -22.90
C ASN A 351 4.35 5.63 -22.57
N ASN A 352 5.06 6.37 -21.72
CA ASN A 352 4.55 7.63 -21.17
C ASN A 352 4.94 8.91 -21.92
N ASN A 353 5.24 8.82 -23.22
CA ASN A 353 5.58 10.00 -24.06
C ASN A 353 4.53 11.13 -24.02
N SER A 354 3.30 10.88 -23.58
CA SER A 354 2.27 11.90 -23.39
C SER A 354 2.55 12.87 -22.23
N THR A 355 3.44 12.56 -21.29
CA THR A 355 3.84 13.51 -20.25
C THR A 355 4.66 14.68 -20.80
N ASP A 356 5.35 14.50 -21.93
CA ASP A 356 6.27 15.49 -22.49
C ASP A 356 5.53 16.71 -23.08
N GLY A 357 4.24 16.57 -23.37
CA GLY A 357 3.35 17.65 -23.83
C GLY A 357 2.71 18.43 -22.68
N TYR A 358 3.49 18.76 -21.64
CA TYR A 358 3.00 19.45 -20.44
C TYR A 358 2.42 20.83 -20.79
N ASP A 359 1.12 20.98 -20.58
CA ASP A 359 0.45 22.28 -20.54
C ASP A 359 0.30 22.70 -19.07
N PRO A 360 1.11 23.66 -18.57
CA PRO A 360 1.04 24.11 -17.18
C PRO A 360 -0.34 24.64 -16.77
N GLU A 361 -1.15 25.14 -17.73
CA GLU A 361 -2.50 25.63 -17.42
C GLU A 361 -3.45 24.47 -17.13
N LEU A 362 -3.32 23.35 -17.86
CA LEU A 362 -4.11 22.15 -17.67
C LEU A 362 -3.82 21.47 -16.32
N TRP A 363 -2.54 21.39 -15.95
CA TRP A 363 -2.08 20.81 -14.69
C TRP A 363 -2.02 21.82 -13.54
N GLY A 364 -2.50 23.04 -13.79
CA GLY A 364 -2.40 24.15 -12.84
C GLY A 364 -3.44 24.08 -11.72
N GLU A 365 -3.61 25.23 -11.06
CA GLU A 365 -4.46 25.41 -9.88
C GLU A 365 -5.89 24.90 -10.07
N SER A 366 -6.44 24.99 -11.29
CA SER A 366 -7.81 24.55 -11.58
C SER A 366 -8.03 23.04 -11.36
N GLN A 367 -7.03 22.21 -11.68
CA GLN A 367 -7.15 20.76 -11.54
C GLN A 367 -6.92 20.32 -10.09
N ALA A 368 -5.96 20.95 -9.41
CA ALA A 368 -5.75 20.75 -7.98
C ALA A 368 -7.00 21.19 -7.18
N GLU A 369 -7.58 22.35 -7.50
CA GLU A 369 -8.82 22.84 -6.91
C GLU A 369 -9.97 21.85 -7.16
N PHE A 370 -10.15 21.40 -8.40
CA PHE A 370 -11.17 20.41 -8.74
C PHE A 370 -11.03 19.15 -7.90
N VAL A 371 -9.83 18.56 -7.83
CA VAL A 371 -9.59 17.36 -7.03
C VAL A 371 -9.88 17.62 -5.55
N SER A 372 -9.40 18.74 -5.02
CA SER A 372 -9.57 19.09 -3.61
C SER A 372 -11.03 19.29 -3.19
N GLN A 373 -11.88 19.77 -4.11
CA GLN A 373 -13.30 20.08 -3.85
C GLN A 373 -14.23 18.90 -4.16
N ASN A 374 -13.86 18.02 -5.09
CA ASN A 374 -14.75 17.01 -5.65
C ASN A 374 -14.35 15.57 -5.31
N THR A 375 -13.31 15.38 -4.49
CA THR A 375 -12.85 14.06 -4.05
C THR A 375 -12.71 14.02 -2.53
N PRO A 376 -12.73 12.84 -1.88
CA PRO A 376 -12.52 12.68 -0.44
C PRO A 376 -11.08 12.96 0.04
N TYR A 377 -10.25 13.61 -0.77
CA TYR A 377 -8.81 13.82 -0.53
C TYR A 377 -8.47 14.23 0.90
N PHE A 378 -9.02 15.35 1.38
CA PHE A 378 -8.68 15.89 2.69
C PHE A 378 -9.13 14.98 3.84
N VAL A 379 -10.33 14.41 3.73
CA VAL A 379 -10.89 13.49 4.74
C VAL A 379 -10.00 12.24 4.84
N ASN A 380 -9.64 11.67 3.69
CA ASN A 380 -8.81 10.46 3.65
C ASN A 380 -7.38 10.72 4.14
N ILE A 381 -6.75 11.86 3.81
CA ILE A 381 -5.44 12.22 4.35
C ILE A 381 -5.49 12.41 5.86
N GLU A 382 -6.52 13.09 6.39
CA GLU A 382 -6.64 13.32 7.83
C GLU A 382 -6.80 11.99 8.59
N LEU A 383 -7.62 11.08 8.06
CA LEU A 383 -7.78 9.74 8.64
C LEU A 383 -6.48 8.94 8.60
N GLU A 384 -5.74 9.00 7.49
CA GLU A 384 -4.47 8.30 7.35
C GLU A 384 -3.41 8.89 8.30
N TYR A 385 -3.36 10.22 8.46
CA TYR A 385 -2.46 10.87 9.41
C TYR A 385 -2.74 10.39 10.84
N LYS A 386 -4.01 10.35 11.26
CA LYS A 386 -4.41 9.83 12.58
C LYS A 386 -4.00 8.37 12.79
N ARG A 387 -4.13 7.52 11.77
CA ARG A 387 -3.69 6.11 11.81
C ARG A 387 -2.17 6.02 11.97
N LEU A 388 -1.43 6.80 11.20
CA LEU A 388 0.03 6.85 11.27
C LEU A 388 0.54 7.34 12.63
N GLU A 389 -0.10 8.37 13.21
CA GLU A 389 0.23 8.83 14.57
C GLU A 389 0.04 7.73 15.61
N GLN A 390 -1.09 6.99 15.54
CA GLN A 390 -1.37 5.87 16.43
C GLN A 390 -0.34 4.75 16.28
N GLU A 391 0.03 4.40 15.04
CA GLU A 391 1.04 3.39 14.75
C GLU A 391 2.43 3.80 15.25
N ILE A 392 2.80 5.08 15.08
CA ILE A 392 4.06 5.63 15.59
C ILE A 392 4.11 5.54 17.12
N GLU A 393 3.02 5.90 17.79
CA GLU A 393 2.94 5.83 19.26
C GLU A 393 2.98 4.38 19.76
N GLU A 394 2.28 3.46 19.10
CA GLU A 394 2.33 2.03 19.43
C GLU A 394 3.74 1.46 19.24
N ARG A 395 4.41 1.79 18.12
CA ARG A 395 5.81 1.39 17.88
C ARG A 395 6.76 1.96 18.93
N ARG A 396 6.53 3.20 19.38
CA ARG A 396 7.30 3.81 20.47
C ARG A 396 7.11 3.04 21.78
N ARG A 397 5.85 2.69 22.12
CA ARG A 397 5.52 1.87 23.29
C ARG A 397 6.21 0.50 23.23
N LEU A 398 6.06 -0.22 22.13
CA LEU A 398 6.66 -1.55 21.95
C LEU A 398 8.19 -1.52 22.01
N ARG A 399 8.83 -0.49 21.45
CA ARG A 399 10.29 -0.31 21.57
C ARG A 399 10.72 -0.11 23.01
N GLN A 400 9.96 0.65 23.79
CA GLN A 400 10.23 0.82 25.22
C GLN A 400 10.08 -0.50 25.97
N GLU A 401 9.01 -1.27 25.70
CA GLU A 401 8.79 -2.59 26.31
C GLU A 401 9.93 -3.57 25.97
N ILE A 402 10.38 -3.60 24.71
CA ILE A 402 11.53 -4.42 24.28
C ILE A 402 12.81 -3.99 25.00
N GLN A 403 13.05 -2.69 25.16
CA GLN A 403 14.21 -2.19 25.87
C GLN A 403 14.18 -2.60 27.35
N GLU A 404 13.04 -2.46 28.03
CA GLU A 404 12.87 -2.88 29.42
C GLU A 404 13.07 -4.39 29.59
N ALA A 405 12.56 -5.20 28.65
CA ALA A 405 12.77 -6.65 28.65
C ALA A 405 14.26 -7.01 28.47
N ASN A 406 14.97 -6.33 27.57
CA ASN A 406 16.41 -6.54 27.37
C ASN A 406 17.22 -6.15 28.62
N ASP A 407 16.86 -5.05 29.29
CA ASP A 407 17.50 -4.63 30.54
C ASP A 407 17.28 -5.68 31.65
N LEU A 408 16.09 -6.28 31.74
CA LEU A 408 15.80 -7.36 32.69
C LEU A 408 16.58 -8.64 32.38
N ILE A 409 16.71 -9.00 31.10
CA ILE A 409 17.52 -10.14 30.66
C ILE A 409 18.98 -9.91 31.07
N SER A 410 19.53 -8.73 30.79
CA SER A 410 20.90 -8.36 31.14
C SER A 410 21.13 -8.46 32.66
N ARG A 411 20.24 -7.89 33.48
CA ARG A 411 20.33 -8.02 34.95
C ARG A 411 20.23 -9.47 35.43
N SER A 412 19.36 -10.27 34.83
CA SER A 412 19.26 -11.69 35.15
C SER A 412 20.57 -12.43 34.80
N GLU A 413 21.24 -12.08 33.71
CA GLU A 413 22.54 -12.65 33.35
C GLU A 413 23.64 -12.24 34.32
N GLU A 414 23.65 -10.98 34.75
CA GLU A 414 24.55 -10.48 35.80
C GLU A 414 24.35 -11.27 37.09
N ILE A 415 23.11 -11.45 37.56
CA ILE A 415 22.78 -12.25 38.75
C ILE A 415 23.27 -13.69 38.58
N LYS A 416 22.97 -14.34 37.44
CA LYS A 416 23.43 -15.72 37.17
C LYS A 416 24.96 -15.81 37.12
N SER A 417 25.64 -14.78 36.62
CA SER A 417 27.10 -14.73 36.58
C SER A 417 27.68 -14.60 37.99
N ALA A 418 27.07 -13.77 38.84
CA ALA A 418 27.43 -13.61 40.24
C ALA A 418 27.19 -14.91 41.02
N GLU A 419 26.04 -15.57 40.85
CA GLU A 419 25.76 -16.87 41.47
C GLU A 419 26.75 -17.95 41.04
N ARG A 420 27.14 -17.98 39.75
CA ARG A 420 28.18 -18.92 39.27
C ARG A 420 29.54 -18.62 39.90
N ALA A 421 29.90 -17.35 40.03
CA ALA A 421 31.14 -16.93 40.67
C ALA A 421 31.15 -17.32 42.15
N GLU A 422 30.04 -17.10 42.86
CA GLU A 422 29.85 -17.47 44.26
C GLU A 422 29.91 -18.99 44.45
N ARG A 423 29.18 -19.77 43.64
CA ARG A 423 29.26 -21.24 43.65
C ARG A 423 30.68 -21.75 43.37
N ALA A 424 31.41 -21.10 42.47
CA ALA A 424 32.80 -21.44 42.18
C ALA A 424 33.72 -21.12 43.34
N ALA A 425 33.53 -19.99 44.04
CA ALA A 425 34.26 -19.63 45.25
C ALA A 425 33.99 -20.64 46.37
N PHE A 426 32.72 -20.92 46.66
CA PHE A 426 32.29 -21.91 47.65
C PHE A 426 32.91 -23.29 47.38
N LYS A 427 32.91 -23.75 46.12
CA LYS A 427 33.52 -25.04 45.75
C LYS A 427 35.03 -25.08 45.98
N ARG A 428 35.74 -23.95 45.87
CA ARG A 428 37.18 -23.86 46.18
C ARG A 428 37.42 -23.98 47.69
N GLU A 429 36.64 -23.26 48.49
CA GLU A 429 36.70 -23.33 49.96
C GLU A 429 36.34 -24.72 50.47
N PHE A 430 35.29 -25.33 49.93
CA PHE A 430 34.85 -26.68 50.31
C PHE A 430 35.94 -27.74 50.07
N LYS A 431 36.72 -27.63 48.99
CA LYS A 431 37.87 -28.53 48.76
C LYS A 431 38.97 -28.38 49.82
N VAL A 432 39.23 -27.15 50.28
CA VAL A 432 40.16 -26.89 51.37
C VAL A 432 39.65 -27.53 52.66
N TYR A 433 38.35 -27.39 52.93
CA TYR A 433 37.69 -28.03 54.06
C TYR A 433 37.76 -29.56 54.01
N GLU A 434 37.46 -30.19 52.86
CA GLU A 434 37.56 -31.65 52.71
C GLU A 434 38.98 -32.17 52.95
N LYS A 435 40.00 -31.47 52.43
CA LYS A 435 41.40 -31.83 52.69
C LYS A 435 41.72 -31.78 54.19
N ARG A 436 41.33 -30.70 54.88
CA ARG A 436 41.50 -30.57 56.34
C ARG A 436 40.75 -31.65 57.12
N ARG A 437 39.53 -32.00 56.67
CA ARG A 437 38.72 -33.06 57.28
C ARG A 437 39.38 -34.43 57.15
N GLU A 438 39.97 -34.72 56.00
CA GLU A 438 40.71 -35.98 55.79
C GLU A 438 42.00 -36.05 56.61
N GLU A 439 42.75 -34.94 56.69
CA GLU A 439 43.92 -34.82 57.58
C GLU A 439 43.54 -35.08 59.05
N MET A 440 42.42 -34.53 59.51
CA MET A 440 41.88 -34.78 60.85
C MET A 440 41.43 -36.24 61.05
N ARG A 441 40.81 -36.85 60.03
CA ARG A 441 40.39 -38.25 60.07
C ARG A 441 41.60 -39.19 60.23
N LEU A 442 42.67 -38.95 59.47
CA LEU A 442 43.92 -39.70 59.58
C LEU A 442 44.57 -39.51 60.95
N PHE A 443 44.53 -38.31 61.52
CA PHE A 443 45.00 -38.08 62.88
C PHE A 443 44.23 -38.91 63.91
N LEU A 444 42.90 -38.89 63.88
CA LEU A 444 42.07 -39.65 64.80
C LEU A 444 42.30 -41.17 64.70
N ALA A 445 42.65 -41.68 63.51
CA ALA A 445 42.92 -43.09 63.29
C ALA A 445 44.31 -43.57 63.76
N HIS A 446 45.32 -42.68 63.78
CA HIS A 446 46.72 -43.06 64.02
C HIS A 446 47.35 -42.45 65.29
N GLY A 447 46.63 -41.55 65.99
CA GLY A 447 46.86 -41.24 67.40
C GLY A 447 48.07 -40.36 67.74
N VAL A 448 48.89 -39.92 66.78
CA VAL A 448 49.98 -38.96 67.05
C VAL A 448 50.12 -37.97 65.89
N LEU A 449 49.82 -36.69 66.16
CA LEU A 449 50.16 -35.57 65.28
C LEU A 449 51.60 -35.15 65.59
N PRO A 450 52.45 -34.91 64.57
CA PRO A 450 53.70 -34.20 64.76
C PRO A 450 53.45 -32.87 65.50
N PRO A 451 54.30 -32.47 66.49
CA PRO A 451 54.06 -31.28 67.31
C PRO A 451 53.85 -29.99 66.50
N ASP A 452 54.52 -29.87 65.36
CA ASP A 452 54.36 -28.78 64.40
C ASP A 452 53.01 -28.81 63.68
N ALA A 453 52.46 -30.00 63.41
CA ALA A 453 51.14 -30.17 62.83
C ALA A 453 50.01 -29.88 63.85
N GLN A 454 50.19 -30.25 65.12
CA GLN A 454 49.22 -29.93 66.17
C GLN A 454 49.16 -28.42 66.48
N ALA A 455 50.30 -27.74 66.48
CA ALA A 455 50.34 -26.28 66.61
C ALA A 455 49.65 -25.59 65.41
N ARG A 456 49.87 -26.08 64.18
CA ARG A 456 49.19 -25.57 62.98
C ARG A 456 47.67 -25.80 63.02
N ILE A 457 47.22 -26.96 63.49
CA ILE A 457 45.78 -27.27 63.61
C ILE A 457 45.13 -26.41 64.70
N ASN A 458 45.75 -26.29 65.88
CA ASN A 458 45.20 -25.44 66.95
C ASN A 458 45.17 -23.97 66.56
N ALA A 459 46.22 -23.47 65.90
CA ALA A 459 46.24 -22.11 65.36
C ALA A 459 45.13 -21.92 64.31
N SER A 460 44.97 -22.89 63.40
CA SER A 460 43.90 -22.85 62.39
C SER A 460 42.50 -22.91 63.01
N ILE A 461 42.28 -23.71 64.06
CA ILE A 461 40.98 -23.77 64.76
C ILE A 461 40.68 -22.44 65.43
N MET A 462 41.65 -21.84 66.12
CA MET A 462 41.48 -20.54 66.77
C MET A 462 41.25 -19.41 65.76
N GLU A 463 41.93 -19.45 64.62
CA GLU A 463 41.73 -18.51 63.52
C GLU A 463 40.33 -18.66 62.91
N THR A 464 39.89 -19.89 62.62
CA THR A 464 38.52 -20.15 62.14
C THR A 464 37.45 -19.78 63.16
N MET A 465 37.66 -20.01 64.46
CA MET A 465 36.72 -19.54 65.49
C MET A 465 36.62 -18.01 65.53
N LYS A 466 37.74 -17.31 65.38
CA LYS A 466 37.77 -15.84 65.31
C LYS A 466 37.08 -15.32 64.05
N GLU A 467 37.27 -15.97 62.91
CA GLU A 467 36.58 -15.67 61.65
C GLU A 467 35.07 -15.87 61.78
N ILE A 468 34.62 -16.98 62.38
CA ILE A 468 33.19 -17.25 62.63
C ILE A 468 32.59 -16.19 63.56
N GLU A 469 33.29 -15.82 64.64
CA GLU A 469 32.83 -14.75 65.54
C GLU A 469 32.73 -13.39 64.85
N GLN A 470 33.65 -13.09 63.94
CA GLN A 470 33.63 -11.83 63.17
C GLN A 470 32.49 -11.85 62.14
N GLN A 471 32.36 -12.92 61.35
CA GLN A 471 31.24 -13.08 60.40
C GLN A 471 29.88 -13.02 61.10
N THR A 472 29.75 -13.62 62.29
CA THR A 472 28.51 -13.58 63.07
C THR A 472 28.20 -12.14 63.51
N ARG A 473 29.22 -11.38 63.95
CA ARG A 473 29.08 -9.95 64.27
C ARG A 473 28.68 -9.12 63.07
N ASP A 474 29.34 -9.31 61.93
CA ASP A 474 29.08 -8.55 60.71
C ASP A 474 27.67 -8.85 60.16
N THR A 475 27.27 -10.12 60.16
CA THR A 475 25.91 -10.53 59.76
C THR A 475 24.85 -9.94 60.69
N PHE A 476 25.09 -9.98 62.00
CA PHE A 476 24.19 -9.37 62.98
C PHE A 476 24.06 -7.86 62.78
N GLN A 477 25.17 -7.17 62.50
CA GLN A 477 25.20 -5.74 62.24
C GLN A 477 24.47 -5.39 60.92
N ALA A 478 24.68 -6.17 59.86
CA ALA A 478 23.99 -6.00 58.58
C ALA A 478 22.46 -6.23 58.71
N ILE A 479 22.03 -7.26 59.44
CA ILE A 479 20.62 -7.50 59.76
C ILE A 479 20.05 -6.33 60.55
N LYS A 480 20.79 -5.81 61.54
CA LYS A 480 20.37 -4.66 62.34
C LYS A 480 20.21 -3.40 61.48
N GLU A 481 21.13 -3.13 60.56
CA GLU A 481 21.06 -2.00 59.64
C GLU A 481 19.91 -2.14 58.65
N GLN A 482 19.69 -3.34 58.09
CA GLN A 482 18.55 -3.63 57.21
C GLN A 482 17.19 -3.47 57.94
N PHE A 483 17.12 -3.89 59.21
CA PHE A 483 15.92 -3.73 60.01
C PHE A 483 15.65 -2.26 60.36
N LEU A 484 16.70 -1.48 60.59
CA LEU A 484 16.60 -0.03 60.82
C LEU A 484 16.14 0.70 59.56
N THR A 485 16.70 0.39 58.39
CA THR A 485 16.28 1.02 57.11
C THR A 485 14.88 0.62 56.71
N GLN A 486 14.49 -0.66 56.82
CA GLN A 486 13.12 -1.09 56.54
C GLN A 486 12.12 -0.46 57.53
N SER A 487 12.47 -0.33 58.81
CA SER A 487 11.65 0.34 59.81
C SER A 487 11.51 1.84 59.55
N GLU A 488 12.56 2.51 59.08
CA GLU A 488 12.51 3.92 58.70
C GLU A 488 11.68 4.13 57.42
N GLU A 489 11.85 3.28 56.40
CA GLU A 489 11.05 3.34 55.18
C GLU A 489 9.57 3.10 55.46
N THR A 490 9.21 2.04 56.19
CA THR A 490 7.81 1.78 56.58
C THR A 490 7.23 2.91 57.43
N PHE A 491 7.99 3.47 58.38
CA PHE A 491 7.55 4.62 59.18
C PHE A 491 7.35 5.89 58.33
N LEU A 492 8.24 6.17 57.39
CA LEU A 492 8.12 7.30 56.46
C LEU A 492 6.93 7.11 55.50
N GLU A 493 6.68 5.88 55.06
CA GLU A 493 5.55 5.53 54.21
C GLU A 493 4.22 5.65 54.96
N GLU A 494 4.15 5.21 56.23
CA GLU A 494 3.01 5.44 57.11
C GLU A 494 2.75 6.94 57.35
N ILE A 495 3.79 7.74 57.59
CA ILE A 495 3.66 9.21 57.70
C ILE A 495 3.15 9.81 56.38
N ALA A 496 3.68 9.37 55.24
CA ALA A 496 3.26 9.84 53.93
C ALA A 496 1.80 9.47 53.64
N GLN A 497 1.39 8.24 53.97
CA GLN A 497 0.02 7.76 53.84
C GLN A 497 -0.92 8.52 54.78
N HIS A 498 -0.52 8.76 56.03
CA HIS A 498 -1.30 9.55 56.97
C HIS A 498 -1.44 11.02 56.53
N ARG A 499 -0.40 11.61 55.93
CA ARG A 499 -0.44 12.94 55.30
C ARG A 499 -1.35 12.96 54.07
N ARG A 500 -1.32 11.92 53.22
CA ARG A 500 -2.21 11.76 52.06
C ARG A 500 -3.67 11.65 52.50
N GLN A 501 -3.97 10.91 53.56
CA GLN A 501 -5.31 10.79 54.13
C GLN A 501 -5.82 12.08 54.81
N ARG A 502 -4.93 12.92 55.37
CA ARG A 502 -5.30 14.21 55.98
C ARG A 502 -5.48 15.36 54.98
N ARG A 503 -4.90 15.27 53.77
CA ARG A 503 -5.03 16.30 52.72
C ARG A 503 -6.44 16.48 52.12
N PRO A 504 -7.26 15.44 51.85
CA PRO A 504 -8.61 15.65 51.34
C PRO A 504 -9.54 16.32 52.36
N THR A 505 -9.33 16.11 53.67
CA THR A 505 -10.18 16.69 54.71
C THR A 505 -10.00 18.20 54.84
N VAL A 506 -8.76 18.72 54.75
CA VAL A 506 -8.51 20.16 54.83
C VAL A 506 -8.94 20.89 53.54
N ARG A 507 -8.75 20.27 52.37
CA ARG A 507 -9.17 20.86 51.08
C ARG A 507 -10.70 20.87 50.93
N ASN A 508 -11.39 19.83 51.42
CA ASN A 508 -12.86 19.77 51.42
C ASN A 508 -13.50 20.68 52.48
N ILE A 509 -12.86 20.90 53.64
CA ILE A 509 -13.32 21.89 54.63
C ILE A 509 -13.15 23.32 54.10
N ARG A 510 -12.05 23.61 53.38
CA ARG A 510 -11.83 24.93 52.77
C ARG A 510 -12.80 25.20 51.61
N LYS A 511 -13.00 24.23 50.71
CA LYS A 511 -14.01 24.33 49.64
C LYS A 511 -15.45 24.46 50.18
N ARG A 512 -15.80 23.75 51.26
CA ARG A 512 -17.13 23.91 51.90
C ARG A 512 -17.32 25.29 52.54
N LYS A 513 -16.27 25.89 53.11
CA LYS A 513 -16.34 27.27 53.63
C LYS A 513 -16.42 28.32 52.51
N GLU A 514 -15.72 28.12 51.40
CA GLU A 514 -15.78 29.01 50.23
C GLU A 514 -17.16 28.93 49.52
N VAL A 515 -17.75 27.73 49.41
CA VAL A 515 -19.11 27.55 48.86
C VAL A 515 -20.19 28.12 49.78
N GLN A 516 -20.10 27.92 51.11
CA GLN A 516 -21.04 28.54 52.05
C GLN A 516 -20.94 30.07 52.09
N GLN A 517 -19.76 30.65 51.83
CA GLN A 517 -19.60 32.10 51.72
C GLN A 517 -20.07 32.65 50.36
N SER A 518 -19.96 31.88 49.26
CA SER A 518 -20.48 32.30 47.96
C SER A 518 -22.00 32.21 47.87
N ASP A 519 -22.61 31.22 48.52
CA ASP A 519 -24.06 31.02 48.49
C ASP A 519 -24.78 32.05 49.37
N ALA A 520 -24.18 32.41 50.52
CA ALA A 520 -24.67 33.53 51.35
C ALA A 520 -24.55 34.90 50.64
N ALA A 521 -23.65 35.06 49.67
CA ALA A 521 -23.52 36.27 48.86
C ALA A 521 -24.46 36.29 47.64
N ARG A 522 -24.95 35.14 47.18
CA ARG A 522 -25.82 35.03 46.00
C ARG A 522 -27.32 35.10 46.28
N GLU A 523 -27.75 34.85 47.51
CA GLU A 523 -29.18 34.98 47.89
C GLU A 523 -29.62 36.41 48.25
N GLY A 524 -28.71 37.40 48.21
CA GLY A 524 -28.98 38.78 48.63
C GLY A 524 -29.44 39.76 47.54
N THR A 525 -29.45 39.40 46.25
CA THR A 525 -29.78 40.34 45.16
C THR A 525 -30.70 39.72 44.13
N GLY A 526 -31.95 39.48 44.54
CA GLY A 526 -33.06 39.32 43.61
C GLY A 526 -33.37 40.64 42.90
N GLY A 527 -33.53 40.61 41.57
CA GLY A 527 -33.94 41.79 40.81
C GLY A 527 -34.00 41.62 39.30
N ARG A 528 -35.12 41.09 38.81
CA ARG A 528 -35.94 41.60 37.68
C ARG A 528 -35.22 42.18 36.43
N SER A 529 -35.54 41.64 35.25
CA SER A 529 -36.10 42.37 34.07
C SER A 529 -35.56 41.92 32.69
N ASN A 530 -36.49 41.40 31.88
CA ASN A 530 -36.83 41.70 30.47
C ASN A 530 -35.81 42.31 29.47
N ASN A 531 -35.83 41.68 28.28
CA ASN A 531 -35.91 42.22 26.90
C ASN A 531 -34.74 42.97 26.22
N LYS A 532 -34.55 42.53 24.95
CA LYS A 532 -34.38 43.29 23.70
C LYS A 532 -33.01 43.87 23.31
N THR A 533 -32.56 43.40 22.13
CA THR A 533 -31.96 44.12 20.97
C THR A 533 -31.07 45.34 21.23
N SER A 534 -29.82 45.29 20.75
CA SER A 534 -29.33 46.09 19.62
C SER A 534 -27.82 45.95 19.44
N ALA A 535 -27.39 45.98 18.18
CA ALA A 535 -26.01 46.14 17.74
C ALA A 535 -25.42 47.50 18.17
N GLN A 536 -24.12 47.54 18.48
CA GLN A 536 -23.14 48.47 17.89
C GLN A 536 -21.72 48.26 18.43
N ASP A 537 -20.78 48.45 17.51
CA ASP A 537 -19.33 48.64 17.61
C ASP A 537 -18.73 49.04 18.96
N VAL A 538 -17.66 48.33 19.35
CA VAL A 538 -16.47 48.93 19.98
C VAL A 538 -15.22 48.21 19.50
N THR A 539 -14.42 48.93 18.72
CA THR A 539 -13.00 48.72 18.49
C THR A 539 -12.22 48.88 19.80
N LYS A 540 -11.42 47.88 20.19
CA LYS A 540 -10.26 48.07 21.07
C LYS A 540 -9.26 46.94 20.91
N GLY A 541 -8.01 47.35 20.70
CA GLY A 541 -6.88 46.49 20.36
C GLY A 541 -6.55 45.45 21.40
N ALA A 542 -6.15 44.29 20.89
CA ALA A 542 -5.35 43.31 21.58
C ALA A 542 -3.99 43.29 20.89
N GLU A 543 -2.94 43.57 21.66
CA GLU A 543 -1.54 43.40 21.29
C GLU A 543 -1.32 41.93 20.92
N VAL A 544 -0.83 41.70 19.71
CA VAL A 544 -0.39 40.39 19.23
C VAL A 544 0.99 40.13 19.84
N GLU A 545 1.06 39.25 20.84
CA GLU A 545 2.31 38.64 21.26
C GLU A 545 2.86 37.81 20.09
N THR A 546 3.99 38.27 19.53
CA THR A 546 4.79 37.54 18.55
C THR A 546 5.28 36.21 19.15
N PRO A 547 5.11 35.07 18.45
CA PRO A 547 5.73 33.82 18.87
C PRO A 547 7.26 33.91 18.81
N ARG A 548 7.88 33.48 19.91
CA ARG A 548 9.31 33.30 20.09
C ARG A 548 9.86 32.38 18.99
N GLU A 549 10.83 32.86 18.21
CA GLU A 549 11.67 32.04 17.34
C GLU A 549 12.33 30.93 18.17
N LEU A 550 11.86 29.70 18.00
CA LEU A 550 12.61 28.50 18.36
C LEU A 550 13.59 28.24 17.22
N LYS A 551 14.87 28.50 17.48
CA LYS A 551 15.97 28.02 16.64
C LYS A 551 16.01 26.49 16.77
N GLU A 552 15.43 25.81 15.80
CA GLU A 552 15.71 24.39 15.57
C GLU A 552 17.13 24.28 15.04
N THR A 553 18.01 23.71 15.85
CA THR A 553 19.28 23.18 15.37
C THR A 553 18.96 21.82 14.73
N GLU A 554 18.85 21.81 13.41
CA GLU A 554 18.83 20.60 12.60
C GLU A 554 20.15 19.84 12.80
N THR A 555 20.10 18.77 13.59
CA THR A 555 21.00 17.63 13.39
C THR A 555 20.20 16.57 12.66
N GLU A 556 20.28 16.64 11.32
CA GLU A 556 19.92 15.57 10.40
C GLU A 556 20.56 14.26 10.90
N THR A 557 19.74 13.42 11.52
CA THR A 557 20.16 12.07 11.90
C THR A 557 19.40 11.12 10.99
N ASP A 558 20.13 10.38 10.19
CA ASP A 558 19.68 9.51 9.11
C ASP A 558 18.78 8.36 9.66
N TRP A 559 17.46 8.53 9.60
CA TRP A 559 16.46 7.64 10.23
C TRP A 559 16.16 6.34 9.47
N TYR A 560 16.79 6.09 8.31
CA TYR A 560 16.45 4.96 7.43
C TYR A 560 17.52 3.88 7.27
N SER A 561 18.60 3.90 8.05
CA SER A 561 19.69 2.92 7.94
C SER A 561 19.62 1.86 9.05
N LEU A 562 18.93 0.74 8.79
CA LEU A 562 19.21 -0.52 9.49
C LEU A 562 20.07 -1.42 8.58
N PRO A 563 21.18 -2.00 9.07
CA PRO A 563 21.95 -2.95 8.31
C PRO A 563 21.17 -4.26 8.16
N LEU A 564 21.00 -4.72 6.93
CA LEU A 564 20.63 -6.10 6.65
C LEU A 564 21.74 -6.99 7.21
N SER A 565 21.43 -7.82 8.20
CA SER A 565 22.38 -8.82 8.71
C SER A 565 22.61 -9.86 7.63
N GLU A 566 23.80 -9.86 7.02
CA GLU A 566 24.29 -10.95 6.20
C GLU A 566 24.38 -12.21 7.08
N GLY A 567 23.60 -13.23 6.73
CA GLY A 567 23.66 -14.53 7.36
C GLY A 567 24.92 -15.26 6.91
N ASP A 568 25.86 -15.47 7.84
CA ASP A 568 27.00 -16.35 7.68
C ASP A 568 26.54 -17.81 7.56
N GLY A 569 26.33 -18.26 6.32
CA GLY A 569 26.20 -19.66 5.97
C GLY A 569 27.53 -20.21 5.47
N GLU A 570 28.20 -21.03 6.29
CA GLU A 570 29.39 -21.79 5.88
C GLU A 570 29.11 -22.70 4.67
N PRO A 571 30.02 -22.78 3.68
CA PRO A 571 29.86 -23.69 2.56
C PRO A 571 30.47 -25.07 2.85
N THR A 572 29.67 -26.12 2.81
CA THR A 572 30.16 -27.51 2.70
C THR A 572 30.77 -27.78 1.32
N PRO A 573 31.86 -28.57 1.22
CA PRO A 573 32.51 -28.85 -0.05
C PRO A 573 31.84 -30.04 -0.77
N ARG A 574 31.38 -29.85 -2.01
CA ARG A 574 31.10 -30.96 -2.93
C ARG A 574 32.10 -30.98 -4.07
N LYS A 575 32.95 -32.02 -4.04
CA LYS A 575 33.65 -32.58 -5.19
C LYS A 575 32.64 -33.06 -6.24
N GLY A 576 32.91 -32.79 -7.51
CA GLY A 576 32.21 -33.43 -8.62
C GLY A 576 32.56 -32.82 -9.97
N LEU A 577 33.58 -33.39 -10.62
CA LEU A 577 33.90 -33.19 -12.03
C LEU A 577 32.67 -33.39 -12.93
N ARG A 578 32.54 -32.57 -13.99
CA ARG A 578 32.50 -33.07 -15.38
C ARG A 578 32.70 -31.93 -16.38
N GLU A 579 33.78 -32.08 -17.15
CA GLU A 579 33.99 -31.44 -18.45
C GLU A 579 32.93 -31.94 -19.44
N TYR A 580 32.44 -31.04 -20.30
CA TYR A 580 32.27 -31.27 -21.73
C TYR A 580 32.30 -29.91 -22.43
N GLY A 581 33.14 -29.78 -23.46
CA GLY A 581 33.35 -28.54 -24.21
C GLY A 581 32.75 -28.54 -25.61
N ARG A 582 33.11 -27.45 -26.32
CA ARG A 582 32.84 -27.03 -27.71
C ARG A 582 31.48 -26.42 -28.00
#